data_AF-A0A9Q3PIK0-F1
#
_entry.id   AF-A0A9Q3PIK0-F1
#
_cell.length_a   1.000
_cell.length_b   1.000
_cell.length_c   1.000
_cell.angle_alpha   90.00
_cell.angle_beta   90.00
_cell.angle_gamma   90.00
#
_symmetry.space_group_name_H-M   'P 1'
#
loop_
_entity.id
_entity.type
_entity.pdbx_description
1 polymer ?
#
loop_
_entity_poly.entity_id
_entity_poly.type
_entity_poly.pdbx_seq_one_letter_code
_entity_poly.pdbx_strand_id
1 'polypeptide(L)'
;MKENNKIFGKSAPLFPRCQPIIPIFSASTKVPRNMPLDFYPPDWFNKLNYAQRSSIANARKVAFVPLSIVEMSNKIHPDVTLRDKAFNEKYWEAVTQP
;
A
#
# COMPACT_ATOMS: atom_id res chain seq x y z
N MET A 1 14.01 11.09 42.52
CA MET A 1 12.64 11.62 42.64
C MET A 1 12.55 12.95 41.89
N LYS A 2 11.92 12.93 40.71
CA LYS A 2 11.20 14.04 40.06
C LYS A 2 10.69 13.53 38.72
N GLU A 3 9.46 13.03 38.77
CA GLU A 3 8.59 12.95 37.60
C GLU A 3 8.44 14.33 36.99
N ASN A 4 8.21 14.38 35.68
CA ASN A 4 7.28 15.27 34.97
C ASN A 4 7.84 15.57 33.57
N ASN A 5 7.34 14.84 32.59
CA ASN A 5 6.87 15.39 31.32
C ASN A 5 5.92 14.37 30.69
N LYS A 6 4.76 14.21 31.34
CA LYS A 6 3.56 13.64 30.74
C LYS A 6 3.13 14.60 29.64
N ILE A 7 3.67 14.43 28.43
CA ILE A 7 3.24 15.22 27.27
C ILE A 7 1.87 14.67 26.88
N PHE A 8 0.85 15.44 27.27
CA PHE A 8 -0.56 15.18 27.04
C PHE A 8 -0.79 14.72 25.60
N GLY A 9 -1.53 13.61 25.45
CA GLY A 9 -1.86 12.95 24.20
C GLY A 9 -2.47 13.89 23.17
N LYS A 10 -1.61 14.50 22.35
CA LYS A 10 -1.96 15.19 21.11
C LYS A 10 -0.97 14.76 20.05
N SER A 11 -1.08 13.51 19.64
CA SER A 11 -0.58 13.09 18.32
C SER A 11 -1.31 13.95 17.30
N ALA A 12 -0.58 14.66 16.45
CA ALA A 12 -1.19 15.30 15.28
C ALA A 12 -1.98 14.21 14.54
N PRO A 13 -3.22 14.48 14.10
CA PRO A 13 -3.98 13.50 13.35
C PRO A 13 -3.14 13.11 12.13
N LEU A 14 -2.70 11.86 12.11
CA LEU A 14 -2.20 11.24 10.90
C LEU A 14 -3.37 11.37 9.93
N PHE A 15 -3.23 12.24 8.93
CA PHE A 15 -4.22 12.29 7.87
C PHE A 15 -4.25 10.86 7.31
N PRO A 16 -5.37 10.13 7.44
CA PRO A 16 -5.48 8.86 6.77
C PRO A 16 -5.11 9.11 5.31
N ARG A 17 -4.30 8.21 4.73
CA ARG A 17 -4.09 8.21 3.27
C ARG A 17 -5.43 7.84 2.64
N CYS A 18 -6.33 8.80 2.60
CA CYS A 18 -7.59 8.69 1.91
C CYS A 18 -7.28 8.70 0.43
N GLN A 19 -7.94 7.82 -0.31
CA GLN A 19 -8.08 8.07 -1.74
C GLN A 19 -8.65 9.48 -1.91
N PRO A 20 -8.16 10.25 -2.88
CA PRO A 20 -8.62 11.60 -3.07
C PRO A 20 -10.13 11.57 -3.32
N ILE A 21 -10.87 12.44 -2.63
CA ILE A 21 -12.34 12.54 -2.73
C ILE A 21 -12.75 12.73 -4.20
N ILE A 22 -11.92 13.49 -4.93
CA ILE A 22 -12.02 13.65 -6.37
C ILE A 22 -10.96 12.73 -6.99
N PRO A 23 -11.35 11.75 -7.83
CA PRO A 23 -10.39 10.87 -8.47
C PRO A 23 -9.41 11.70 -9.31
N ILE A 24 -8.11 11.53 -9.04
CA ILE A 24 -7.04 12.15 -9.82
C ILE A 24 -6.80 11.25 -11.04
N PHE A 25 -7.00 11.79 -12.23
CA PHE A 25 -6.68 11.07 -13.45
C PHE A 25 -5.18 10.80 -13.53
N SER A 26 -4.81 9.55 -13.84
CA SER A 26 -3.45 9.17 -14.15
C SER A 26 -2.93 9.97 -15.36
N ALA A 27 -1.67 10.42 -15.31
CA ALA A 27 -1.00 11.04 -16.46
C ALA A 27 -0.88 10.09 -17.66
N SER A 28 -0.91 8.78 -17.41
CA SER A 28 -1.02 7.78 -18.48
C SER A 28 -2.50 7.63 -18.87
N THR A 29 -2.80 8.04 -20.10
CA THR A 29 -4.06 7.75 -20.79
C THR A 29 -4.07 6.35 -21.43
N LYS A 30 -2.91 5.69 -21.51
CA LYS A 30 -2.79 4.35 -22.05
C LYS A 30 -3.04 3.32 -20.96
N VAL A 31 -3.89 2.35 -21.28
CA VAL A 31 -4.11 1.17 -20.45
C VAL A 31 -2.79 0.39 -20.34
N PRO A 32 -2.38 -0.03 -19.14
CA PRO A 32 -1.24 -0.92 -18.98
C PRO A 32 -1.52 -2.22 -19.73
N ARG A 33 -0.65 -2.59 -20.68
CA ARG A 33 -0.77 -3.81 -21.48
C ARG A 33 0.09 -4.93 -20.88
N ASN A 34 -0.27 -6.17 -21.16
CA ASN A 34 0.39 -7.38 -20.69
C ASN A 34 0.39 -7.57 -19.16
N MET A 35 -0.51 -6.89 -18.45
CA MET A 35 -0.72 -7.16 -17.03
C MET A 35 -1.59 -8.41 -16.83
N PRO A 36 -1.46 -9.09 -15.69
CA PRO A 36 -2.33 -10.20 -15.31
C PRO A 36 -3.81 -9.78 -15.27
N LEU A 37 -4.71 -10.74 -15.45
CA LEU A 37 -6.14 -10.47 -15.54
C LEU A 37 -6.70 -9.74 -14.31
N ASP A 38 -6.18 -10.05 -13.12
CA ASP A 38 -6.65 -9.52 -11.83
C ASP A 38 -6.33 -8.03 -11.63
N PHE A 39 -5.49 -7.43 -12.48
CA PHE A 39 -5.18 -6.00 -12.44
C PHE A 39 -6.31 -5.13 -12.99
N TYR A 40 -7.24 -5.70 -13.74
CA TYR A 40 -8.30 -4.93 -14.41
C TYR A 40 -9.62 -5.04 -13.64
N PRO A 41 -10.34 -3.92 -13.43
CA PRO A 41 -11.67 -3.96 -12.86
C PRO A 41 -12.61 -4.83 -13.72
N PRO A 42 -13.37 -5.77 -13.13
CA PRO A 42 -14.18 -6.72 -13.89
C PRO A 42 -15.26 -6.02 -14.73
N ASP A 43 -15.90 -4.98 -14.20
CA ASP A 43 -16.94 -4.22 -14.91
C ASP A 43 -16.40 -3.48 -16.14
N TRP A 44 -15.13 -3.07 -16.11
CA TRP A 44 -14.47 -2.41 -17.23
C TRP A 44 -13.99 -3.43 -18.25
N PHE A 45 -13.31 -4.49 -17.79
CA PHE A 45 -12.76 -5.52 -18.66
C PHE A 45 -13.85 -6.27 -19.44
N ASN A 46 -14.99 -6.54 -18.80
CA ASN A 46 -16.12 -7.22 -19.42
C ASN A 46 -16.90 -6.36 -20.43
N LYS A 47 -16.63 -5.06 -20.53
CA LYS A 47 -17.19 -4.18 -21.56
C LYS A 47 -16.33 -4.13 -22.84
N LEU A 48 -15.09 -4.61 -22.78
CA LEU A 48 -14.19 -4.64 -23.93
C LEU A 48 -14.59 -5.70 -24.95
N ASN A 49 -14.27 -5.47 -26.23
CA ASN A 49 -14.41 -6.49 -27.27
C ASN A 49 -13.36 -7.61 -27.10
N TYR A 50 -13.60 -8.77 -27.72
CA TYR A 50 -12.72 -9.93 -27.57
C TYR A 50 -11.26 -9.66 -27.98
N ALA A 51 -11.06 -8.95 -29.11
CA ALA A 51 -9.73 -8.60 -29.60
C ALA A 51 -8.96 -7.70 -28.62
N GLN A 52 -9.66 -6.73 -28.00
CA GLN A 52 -9.11 -5.84 -26.99
C GLN A 52 -8.74 -6.59 -25.72
N ARG A 53 -9.59 -7.50 -25.24
CA ARG A 53 -9.28 -8.34 -24.06
C ARG A 53 -8.02 -9.15 -24.28
N SER A 54 -7.89 -9.77 -25.44
CA SER A 54 -6.71 -10.57 -25.81
C SER A 54 -5.45 -9.74 -26.01
N SER A 55 -5.57 -8.47 -26.40
CA SER A 55 -4.42 -7.57 -26.62
C SER A 55 -3.96 -6.86 -25.35
N ILE A 56 -4.89 -6.58 -24.43
CA ILE A 56 -4.65 -5.79 -23.23
C ILE A 56 -4.14 -6.67 -22.09
N ALA A 57 -4.86 -7.74 -21.76
CA ALA A 57 -4.53 -8.61 -20.63
C ALA A 57 -3.71 -9.82 -21.06
N ASN A 58 -2.77 -10.22 -20.22
CA ASN A 58 -2.10 -11.50 -20.39
C ASN A 58 -2.98 -12.61 -19.80
N ALA A 59 -3.83 -13.21 -20.63
CA ALA A 59 -4.74 -14.29 -20.21
C ALA A 59 -4.03 -15.56 -19.71
N ARG A 60 -2.71 -15.68 -19.91
CA ARG A 60 -1.88 -16.80 -19.41
C ARG A 60 -1.25 -16.52 -18.04
N LYS A 61 -1.44 -15.32 -17.50
CA LYS A 61 -0.91 -14.93 -16.18
C LYS A 61 -2.05 -14.47 -15.30
N VAL A 62 -2.17 -15.13 -14.16
CA VAL A 62 -3.04 -14.72 -13.05
C VAL A 62 -2.10 -14.19 -11.97
N ALA A 63 -2.34 -12.96 -11.51
CA ALA A 63 -1.65 -12.45 -10.35
C ALA A 63 -2.47 -12.92 -9.17
N PHE A 64 -2.05 -14.02 -8.55
CA PHE A 64 -2.40 -14.26 -7.16
C PHE A 64 -1.72 -13.18 -6.34
N VAL A 65 -2.28 -11.97 -6.34
CA VAL A 65 -1.94 -10.95 -5.36
C VAL A 65 -2.27 -11.63 -4.05
N PRO A 66 -1.26 -12.02 -3.24
CA PRO A 66 -1.57 -12.67 -1.99
C PRO A 66 -2.46 -11.68 -1.23
N LEU A 67 -3.57 -12.19 -0.70
CA LEU A 67 -4.49 -11.39 0.11
C LEU A 67 -3.74 -10.58 1.16
N SER A 68 -2.55 -11.02 1.60
CA SER A 68 -1.60 -10.29 2.45
C SER A 68 -1.15 -8.91 1.94
N ILE A 69 -1.24 -8.59 0.65
CA ILE A 69 -0.98 -7.24 0.10
C ILE A 69 -2.25 -6.37 0.16
N VAL A 70 -3.43 -6.97 0.02
CA VAL A 70 -4.71 -6.28 0.26
C VAL A 70 -4.92 -6.08 1.78
N GLU A 71 -4.43 -7.03 2.57
CA GLU A 71 -4.30 -7.03 4.02
C GLU A 71 -2.95 -6.48 4.49
N MET A 72 -2.11 -5.90 3.60
CA MET A 72 -0.95 -5.09 4.03
C MET A 72 -1.59 -3.87 4.66
N SER A 73 -1.90 -4.08 5.93
CA SER A 73 -3.04 -3.44 6.52
C SER A 73 -2.78 -1.95 6.49
N ASN A 74 -3.83 -1.16 6.38
CA ASN A 74 -3.77 0.26 6.70
C ASN A 74 -3.31 0.51 8.16
N LYS A 75 -2.96 -0.54 8.94
CA LYS A 75 -2.28 -0.41 10.22
C LYS A 75 -0.84 0.00 9.94
N ILE A 76 -0.61 1.25 10.30
CA ILE A 76 0.70 1.82 10.43
C ILE A 76 1.53 0.92 11.35
N HIS A 77 2.71 0.51 10.88
CA HIS A 77 3.65 -0.24 11.70
C HIS A 77 3.94 0.57 12.99
N PRO A 78 3.91 -0.04 14.19
CA PRO A 78 4.08 0.70 15.44
C PRO A 78 5.38 1.50 15.49
N ASP A 79 6.37 1.09 14.71
CA ASP A 79 7.68 1.74 14.65
C ASP A 79 7.79 2.86 13.60
N VAL A 80 6.73 3.15 12.83
CA VAL A 80 6.77 4.27 11.87
C VAL A 80 6.99 5.62 12.56
N THR A 81 6.56 5.73 13.83
CA THR A 81 6.69 6.95 14.63
C THR A 81 8.05 7.06 15.32
N LEU A 82 8.90 6.03 15.25
CA LEU A 82 10.24 6.09 15.81
C LEU A 82 11.11 7.03 14.97
N ARG A 83 11.96 7.80 15.64
CA ARG A 83 13.06 8.50 14.97
C ARG A 83 14.14 7.50 14.59
N ASP A 84 14.90 7.81 13.54
CA ASP A 84 15.94 6.94 12.97
C ASP A 84 16.87 6.34 14.02
N LYS A 85 17.28 7.13 15.04
CA LYS A 85 18.13 6.62 16.13
C LYS A 85 17.47 5.48 16.92
N ALA A 86 16.23 5.67 17.36
CA ALA A 86 15.49 4.68 18.16
C ALA A 86 15.06 3.47 17.31
N PHE A 87 14.77 3.69 16.03
CA PHE A 87 14.55 2.61 15.09
C PHE A 87 15.81 1.75 14.95
N ASN A 88 16.95 2.40 14.66
CA ASN A 88 18.22 1.70 14.48
C ASN A 88 18.64 0.94 15.74
N GLU A 89 18.54 1.54 16.93
CA GLU A 89 18.86 0.84 18.20
C GLU A 89 17.98 -0.41 18.40
N LYS A 90 16.66 -0.30 18.22
CA LYS A 90 15.72 -1.43 18.39
C LYS A 90 16.05 -2.63 17.50
N TYR A 91 16.29 -2.38 16.21
CA TYR A 91 16.57 -3.45 15.25
C TYR A 91 18.02 -3.91 15.31
N TRP A 92 18.95 -3.03 15.68
CA TRP A 92 20.34 -3.37 15.90
C TRP A 92 20.49 -4.32 17.09
N GLU A 93 19.82 -4.04 18.21
CA GLU A 93 19.79 -4.91 19.39
C GLU A 93 19.20 -6.28 19.06
N ALA A 94 18.10 -6.33 18.30
CA ALA A 94 17.48 -7.59 17.89
C ALA A 94 18.37 -8.47 17.00
N VAL A 95 19.25 -7.86 16.19
CA VAL A 95 20.17 -8.57 15.28
C VAL A 95 21.49 -8.93 15.96
N THR A 96 21.88 -8.22 17.02
CA THR A 96 23.15 -8.42 17.74
C THR A 96 23.01 -9.25 19.03
N GLN A 97 21.81 -9.67 19.41
CA GLN A 97 21.63 -10.69 20.43
C GLN A 97 22.08 -12.07 19.90
N PRO A 98 22.90 -12.83 20.67
CA PRO A 98 23.44 -14.13 20.25
C PRO A 98 22.41 -15.26 20.24
#